data_AF-A0A8W8MIV5-F1
#
_entry.id   AF-A0A8W8MIV5-F1
#
_cell.length_a   1.000
_cell.length_b   1.000
_cell.length_c   1.000
_cell.angle_alpha   90.00
_cell.angle_beta   90.00
_cell.angle_gamma   90.00
#
_symmetry.space_group_name_H-M   'P 1'
#
loop_
_entity.id
_entity.type
_entity.pdbx_description
1 polymer ?
#
loop_
_entity_poly.entity_id
_entity_poly.type
_entity_poly.pdbx_seq_one_letter_code
_entity_poly.pdbx_strand_id
1 'polypeptide(L)'
;HRGDEAADALSERERILETRIEGMTDEERKDLLLKAGKKHPSLFMELIERVPHGGYHPQPGATSPNWCSCMKCREMPTAVERVCCGRPPNSCQSDLPDFRLLVLDELVLQMAQLYRQDVLALPVDDDYNKGKRHAAYRQFILWHHGRLGIGVRRVIPSCCVWAIRDKFPDQFGQYHGFVPSRLG
;
A
#
# COMPACT_ATOMS: atom_id res chain seq x y z
N HIS A 1 -1.80 -12.99 20.32
CA HIS A 1 -2.16 -11.85 21.20
C HIS A 1 -2.00 -10.51 20.50
N ARG A 2 -0.81 -9.88 20.39
CA ARG A 2 -0.68 -8.54 19.76
C ARG A 2 -1.09 -8.47 18.28
N GLY A 3 -0.91 -9.56 17.54
CA GLY A 3 -1.34 -9.64 16.14
C GLY A 3 -2.86 -9.78 15.96
N ASP A 4 -3.54 -10.39 16.92
CA ASP A 4 -5.00 -10.58 16.87
C ASP A 4 -5.70 -9.24 17.16
N GLU A 5 -5.21 -8.52 18.17
CA GLU A 5 -5.69 -7.17 18.54
C GLU A 5 -5.61 -6.16 17.39
N ALA A 6 -4.53 -6.22 16.57
CA ALA A 6 -4.37 -5.33 15.42
C ALA A 6 -5.34 -5.66 14.27
N ALA A 7 -5.62 -6.95 14.04
CA ALA A 7 -6.58 -7.38 13.03
C ALA A 7 -8.02 -7.01 13.42
N ASP A 8 -8.35 -7.15 14.71
CA ASP A 8 -9.64 -6.79 15.27
C ASP A 8 -9.89 -5.28 15.16
N ALA A 9 -8.87 -4.46 15.47
CA ALA A 9 -8.97 -3.00 15.37
C ALA A 9 -9.20 -2.50 13.92
N LEU A 10 -8.62 -3.18 12.92
CA LEU A 10 -8.85 -2.85 11.51
C LEU A 10 -10.29 -3.17 11.10
N SER A 11 -10.75 -4.37 11.46
CA SER A 11 -12.11 -4.84 11.15
C SER A 11 -13.17 -3.95 11.80
N GLU A 12 -12.93 -3.52 13.04
CA GLU A 12 -13.84 -2.63 13.75
C GLU A 12 -13.93 -1.24 13.10
N ARG A 13 -12.81 -0.70 12.59
CA ARG A 13 -12.82 0.58 11.88
C ARG A 13 -13.59 0.52 10.57
N GLU A 14 -13.48 -0.58 9.83
CA GLU A 14 -14.25 -0.82 8.61
C GLU A 14 -15.76 -0.87 8.93
N ARG A 15 -16.14 -1.64 9.96
CA ARG A 15 -17.52 -1.76 10.43
C ARG A 15 -18.12 -0.42 10.87
N ILE A 16 -17.36 0.40 11.60
CA ILE A 16 -17.78 1.74 12.02
C ILE A 16 -18.05 2.63 10.81
N LEU A 17 -17.19 2.58 9.79
CA LEU A 17 -17.36 3.38 8.57
C LEU A 17 -18.63 2.97 7.82
N GLU A 18 -18.83 1.66 7.61
CA GLU A 18 -20.00 1.10 6.92
C GLU A 18 -21.29 1.50 7.63
N THR A 19 -21.37 1.27 8.95
CA THR A 19 -22.53 1.60 9.77
C THR A 19 -22.89 3.09 9.65
N ARG A 20 -21.88 3.96 9.57
CA ARG A 20 -22.09 5.40 9.46
C ARG A 20 -22.62 5.82 8.09
N ILE A 21 -22.20 5.16 7.01
CA ILE A 21 -22.68 5.42 5.64
C ILE A 21 -24.12 4.91 5.46
N GLU A 22 -24.45 3.77 6.06
CA GLU A 22 -25.81 3.20 6.03
C GLU A 22 -26.83 4.09 6.74
N GLY A 23 -26.42 4.78 7.80
CA GLY A 23 -27.27 5.74 8.52
C GLY A 23 -27.52 7.08 7.83
N MET A 24 -26.84 7.38 6.71
CA MET A 24 -27.00 8.66 5.99
C MET A 24 -28.23 8.68 5.07
N THR A 25 -28.78 9.86 4.82
CA THR A 25 -29.75 10.10 3.74
C THR A 25 -29.08 10.14 2.37
N ASP A 26 -29.85 10.00 1.29
CA ASP A 26 -29.30 10.04 -0.07
C ASP A 26 -28.65 11.39 -0.44
N GLU A 27 -29.20 12.50 0.07
CA GLU A 27 -28.61 13.82 -0.16
C GLU A 27 -27.27 13.99 0.60
N GLU A 28 -27.18 13.46 1.83
CA GLU A 28 -25.92 13.43 2.59
C GLU A 28 -24.88 12.53 1.92
N ARG A 29 -25.28 11.37 1.38
CA ARG A 29 -24.40 10.49 0.61
C ARG A 29 -23.89 11.20 -0.65
N LYS A 30 -24.76 11.91 -1.37
CA LYS A 30 -24.39 12.68 -2.56
C LYS A 30 -23.40 13.80 -2.23
N ASP A 31 -23.63 14.56 -1.16
CA ASP A 31 -22.69 15.60 -0.71
C ASP A 31 -21.34 14.99 -0.27
N LEU A 32 -21.37 13.86 0.45
CA LEU A 32 -20.18 13.12 0.83
C LEU A 32 -19.36 12.68 -0.41
N LEU A 33 -20.02 12.14 -1.43
CA LEU A 33 -19.40 11.75 -2.70
C LEU A 33 -18.73 12.95 -3.39
N LEU A 34 -19.42 14.09 -3.49
CA LEU A 34 -18.86 15.30 -4.09
C LEU A 34 -17.66 15.83 -3.31
N LYS A 35 -17.71 15.83 -1.97
CA LYS A 35 -16.59 16.24 -1.11
C LYS A 35 -15.41 15.29 -1.22
N ALA A 36 -15.65 13.98 -1.23
CA ALA A 36 -14.62 12.96 -1.43
C ALA A 36 -13.95 13.12 -2.80
N GLY A 37 -14.74 13.31 -3.86
CA GLY A 37 -14.23 13.53 -5.21
C GLY A 37 -13.39 14.79 -5.36
N LYS A 38 -13.73 15.88 -4.66
CA LYS A 38 -12.89 17.09 -4.63
C LYS A 38 -11.56 16.87 -3.90
N LYS A 39 -11.54 16.03 -2.86
CA LYS A 39 -10.32 15.76 -2.08
C LYS A 39 -9.38 14.79 -2.79
N HIS A 40 -9.94 13.77 -3.44
CA HIS A 40 -9.18 12.75 -4.16
C HIS A 40 -9.77 12.51 -5.55
N PRO A 41 -9.59 13.46 -6.49
CA PRO A 41 -10.19 13.36 -7.82
C PRO A 41 -9.79 12.09 -8.56
N SER A 42 -8.52 11.68 -8.48
CA SER A 42 -8.04 10.46 -9.16
C SER A 42 -8.71 9.19 -8.64
N LEU A 43 -8.79 9.02 -7.31
CA LEU A 43 -9.44 7.87 -6.68
C LEU A 43 -10.95 7.85 -6.97
N PHE A 44 -11.59 9.01 -6.95
CA PHE A 44 -13.03 9.09 -7.18
C PHE A 44 -13.40 8.82 -8.64
N MET A 45 -12.60 9.32 -9.58
CA MET A 45 -12.73 8.97 -11.00
C MET A 45 -12.52 7.47 -11.22
N GLU A 46 -11.52 6.85 -10.57
CA GLU A 46 -11.33 5.38 -10.59
C GLU A 46 -12.59 4.62 -10.13
N LEU A 47 -13.22 5.06 -9.04
CA LEU A 47 -14.43 4.42 -8.50
C LEU A 47 -15.66 4.58 -9.42
N ILE A 48 -15.78 5.71 -10.13
CA ILE A 48 -16.85 5.97 -11.10
C ILE A 48 -16.63 5.19 -12.40
N GLU A 49 -15.40 5.20 -12.90
CA GLU A 49 -14.98 4.58 -14.16
C GLU A 49 -14.80 3.07 -14.04
N ARG A 50 -15.61 2.36 -13.24
CA ARG A 50 -15.61 0.88 -13.13
C ARG A 50 -15.93 0.21 -14.47
N VAL A 51 -14.99 0.26 -15.39
CA VAL A 51 -14.83 -0.59 -16.54
C VAL A 51 -14.47 -1.97 -15.97
N PRO A 52 -15.19 -3.05 -16.34
CA PRO A 52 -14.97 -4.38 -15.76
C PRO A 52 -13.73 -5.01 -16.38
N HIS A 53 -12.55 -4.44 -16.19
CA HIS A 53 -11.31 -4.98 -16.74
C HIS A 53 -10.29 -4.91 -15.62
N GLY A 54 -9.85 -6.09 -15.15
CA GLY A 54 -8.66 -6.18 -14.33
C GLY A 54 -7.60 -5.31 -14.97
N GLY A 55 -7.25 -4.21 -14.28
CA GLY A 55 -6.39 -3.19 -14.84
C GLY A 55 -5.08 -3.79 -15.34
N TYR A 56 -4.28 -3.01 -16.06
CA TYR A 56 -2.93 -3.41 -16.45
C TYR A 56 -2.04 -3.82 -15.25
N HIS A 57 -2.52 -3.61 -14.01
CA HIS A 57 -2.02 -4.24 -12.80
C HIS A 57 -1.92 -5.78 -12.93
N PRO A 58 -0.72 -6.36 -12.88
CA PRO A 58 -0.54 -7.80 -12.93
C PRO A 58 -1.23 -8.52 -11.76
N GLN A 59 -2.21 -9.36 -12.08
CA GLN A 59 -2.89 -10.21 -11.09
C GLN A 59 -1.93 -11.27 -10.54
N PRO A 60 -2.16 -11.78 -9.32
CA PRO A 60 -1.38 -12.91 -8.80
C PRO A 60 -1.48 -14.11 -9.76
N GLY A 61 -0.34 -14.49 -10.35
CA GLY A 61 -0.22 -15.72 -11.12
C GLY A 61 -0.38 -16.95 -10.23
N ALA A 62 -0.80 -18.07 -10.81
CA ALA A 62 -1.02 -19.33 -10.08
C ALA A 62 0.27 -19.94 -9.49
N THR A 63 1.44 -19.54 -9.98
CA THR A 63 2.74 -20.08 -9.58
C THR A 63 3.66 -18.99 -9.05
N SER A 64 4.28 -19.26 -7.90
CA SER A 64 5.33 -18.42 -7.35
C SER A 64 6.65 -18.62 -8.11
N PRO A 65 7.49 -17.58 -8.24
CA PRO A 65 8.82 -17.71 -8.82
C PRO A 65 9.71 -18.71 -8.07
N ASN A 66 10.71 -19.28 -8.74
CA ASN A 66 11.62 -20.29 -8.17
C ASN A 66 12.49 -19.77 -7.00
N TRP A 67 12.68 -18.46 -6.89
CA TRP A 67 13.39 -17.80 -5.79
C TRP A 67 12.48 -17.46 -4.59
N CYS A 68 11.20 -17.81 -4.65
CA CYS A 68 10.22 -17.57 -3.60
C CYS A 68 10.14 -18.76 -2.63
N SER A 69 10.28 -18.50 -1.33
CA SER A 69 10.02 -19.49 -0.27
C SER A 69 8.68 -19.28 0.46
N CYS A 70 8.09 -18.08 0.37
CA CYS A 70 6.88 -17.72 1.11
C CYS A 70 5.57 -17.92 0.33
N MET A 71 5.64 -18.43 -0.91
CA MET A 71 4.52 -18.65 -1.84
C MET A 71 3.67 -17.42 -2.22
N LYS A 72 4.15 -16.20 -1.94
CA LYS A 72 3.43 -14.94 -2.23
C LYS A 72 4.21 -13.91 -3.06
N CYS A 73 5.45 -14.21 -3.43
CA CYS A 73 6.19 -13.34 -4.33
C CYS A 73 5.65 -13.47 -5.76
N ARG A 74 5.71 -12.38 -6.53
CA ARG A 74 5.54 -12.41 -7.99
C ARG A 74 6.81 -11.92 -8.67
N GLU A 75 6.87 -12.08 -9.99
CA GLU A 75 8.02 -11.61 -10.76
C GLU A 75 8.25 -10.11 -10.57
N MET A 76 9.54 -9.74 -10.59
CA MET A 76 9.99 -8.36 -10.44
C MET A 76 10.79 -7.94 -11.68
N PRO A 77 10.67 -6.68 -12.13
CA PRO A 77 11.31 -6.24 -13.37
C PRO A 77 12.84 -6.38 -13.37
N THR A 78 13.47 -6.19 -12.20
CA THR A 78 14.93 -6.24 -12.06
C THR A 78 15.38 -7.38 -11.15
N ALA A 79 16.57 -7.93 -11.43
CA ALA A 79 17.14 -9.01 -10.63
C ALA A 79 17.39 -8.59 -9.17
N VAL A 80 17.75 -7.33 -8.92
CA VAL A 80 17.97 -6.79 -7.57
C VAL A 80 16.68 -6.77 -6.74
N GLU A 81 15.52 -6.72 -7.39
CA GLU A 81 14.21 -6.75 -6.73
C GLU A 81 13.66 -8.17 -6.50
N ARG A 82 14.31 -9.21 -7.04
CA ARG A 82 13.91 -10.62 -6.87
C ARG A 82 14.30 -11.16 -5.48
N VAL A 83 13.75 -10.54 -4.45
CA VAL A 83 14.01 -10.85 -3.04
C VAL A 83 12.73 -11.37 -2.40
N CYS A 84 12.81 -12.55 -1.78
CA CYS A 84 11.74 -13.10 -0.95
C CYS A 84 11.89 -12.65 0.51
N CYS A 85 10.81 -12.61 1.28
CA CYS A 85 10.88 -12.33 2.72
C CYS A 85 11.51 -13.47 3.53
N GLY A 86 11.71 -14.64 2.93
CA GLY A 86 12.36 -15.80 3.58
C GLY A 86 11.50 -16.55 4.59
N ARG A 87 10.29 -16.08 4.90
CA ARG A 87 9.38 -16.73 5.86
C ARG A 87 8.64 -17.92 5.25
N PRO A 88 8.18 -18.89 6.07
CA PRO A 88 7.41 -20.02 5.57
C PRO A 88 6.04 -19.57 5.02
N PRO A 89 5.41 -20.39 4.16
CA PRO A 89 4.21 -19.99 3.39
C PRO A 89 3.02 -19.50 4.24
N ASN A 90 2.86 -20.04 5.45
CA ASN A 90 1.77 -19.70 6.38
C ASN A 90 2.07 -18.48 7.27
N SER A 91 3.24 -17.86 7.15
CA SER A 91 3.61 -16.67 7.92
C SER A 91 4.38 -15.66 7.08
N CYS A 92 4.00 -15.54 5.80
CA CYS A 92 4.60 -14.55 4.92
C CYS A 92 4.57 -13.15 5.55
N GLN A 93 5.64 -12.37 5.38
CA GLN A 93 5.76 -11.03 5.96
C GLN A 93 4.57 -10.12 5.56
N SER A 94 4.02 -10.30 4.35
CA SER A 94 2.88 -9.52 3.86
C SER A 94 1.54 -9.88 4.52
N ASP A 95 1.45 -11.01 5.20
CA ASP A 95 0.23 -11.45 5.90
C ASP A 95 0.23 -11.12 7.38
N LEU A 96 1.37 -10.72 7.92
CA LEU A 96 1.49 -10.41 9.34
C LEU A 96 0.55 -9.25 9.70
N PRO A 97 -0.15 -9.32 10.85
CA PRO A 97 -1.02 -8.23 11.29
C PRO A 97 -0.28 -6.89 11.42
N ASP A 98 0.95 -6.92 11.92
CA ASP A 98 1.81 -5.73 12.02
C ASP A 98 2.10 -5.12 10.64
N PHE A 99 2.28 -5.94 9.60
CA PHE A 99 2.47 -5.44 8.24
C PHE A 99 1.18 -4.78 7.74
N ARG A 100 0.01 -5.39 7.96
CA ARG A 100 -1.27 -4.81 7.57
C ARG A 100 -1.50 -3.46 8.26
N LEU A 101 -1.27 -3.39 9.58
CA LEU A 101 -1.45 -2.17 10.36
C LEU A 101 -0.44 -1.08 9.98
N LEU A 102 0.86 -1.41 9.94
CA LEU A 102 1.90 -0.40 9.76
C LEU A 102 2.09 0.03 8.31
N VAL A 103 1.86 -0.87 7.36
CA VAL A 103 2.26 -0.65 5.95
C VAL A 103 1.05 -0.52 5.02
N LEU A 104 -0.08 -1.15 5.35
CA LEU A 104 -1.27 -1.11 4.51
C LEU A 104 -2.40 -0.23 5.06
N ASP A 105 -2.47 0.04 6.36
CA ASP A 105 -3.57 0.84 6.92
C ASP A 105 -3.54 2.30 6.42
N GLU A 106 -4.66 2.74 5.86
CA GLU A 106 -4.73 4.03 5.17
C GLU A 106 -4.62 5.22 6.11
N LEU A 107 -5.10 5.10 7.36
CA LEU A 107 -4.98 6.16 8.36
C LEU A 107 -3.56 6.23 8.91
N VAL A 108 -2.91 5.11 9.17
CA VAL A 108 -1.48 5.10 9.55
C VAL A 108 -0.63 5.72 8.44
N LEU A 109 -0.87 5.34 7.18
CA LEU A 109 -0.18 5.97 6.04
C LEU A 109 -0.53 7.46 5.90
N GLN A 110 -1.78 7.85 6.17
CA GLN A 110 -2.19 9.26 6.15
C GLN A 110 -1.42 10.06 7.20
N MET A 111 -1.29 9.55 8.41
CA MET A 111 -0.50 10.19 9.46
C MET A 111 0.97 10.33 9.06
N ALA A 112 1.56 9.29 8.47
CA ALA A 112 2.93 9.34 7.96
C ALA A 112 3.09 10.36 6.82
N GLN A 113 2.08 10.52 5.97
CA GLN A 113 2.06 11.54 4.91
C GLN A 113 1.94 12.95 5.49
N LEU A 114 0.98 13.19 6.38
CA LEU A 114 0.78 14.49 7.05
C LEU A 114 2.03 14.94 7.79
N TYR A 115 2.71 14.03 8.50
CA TYR A 115 3.98 14.36 9.15
C TYR A 115 5.02 14.87 8.14
N ARG A 116 5.14 14.23 6.98
CA ARG A 116 6.09 14.67 5.94
C ARG A 116 5.68 15.99 5.29
N GLN A 117 4.39 16.21 5.09
CA GLN A 117 3.86 17.37 4.39
C GLN A 117 3.85 18.59 5.31
N ASP A 118 3.26 18.47 6.50
CA ASP A 118 3.00 19.60 7.39
C ASP A 118 4.18 19.87 8.33
N VAL A 119 4.82 18.82 8.85
CA VAL A 119 5.94 18.98 9.81
C VAL A 119 7.27 19.16 9.08
N LEU A 120 7.48 18.44 7.97
CA LEU A 120 8.74 18.52 7.20
C LEU A 120 8.64 19.38 5.93
N ALA A 121 7.48 19.98 5.64
CA ALA A 121 7.25 20.85 4.48
C ALA A 121 7.62 20.20 3.13
N LEU A 122 7.43 18.87 3.00
CA LEU A 122 7.75 18.14 1.77
C LEU A 122 6.58 18.14 0.79
N PRO A 123 6.85 18.06 -0.53
CA PRO A 123 5.81 18.05 -1.55
C PRO A 123 4.79 16.91 -1.37
N VAL A 124 3.55 17.21 -1.75
CA VAL A 124 2.44 16.25 -1.81
C VAL A 124 2.50 15.51 -3.15
N ASP A 125 2.19 14.20 -3.14
CA ASP A 125 1.92 13.46 -4.37
C ASP A 125 0.46 13.74 -4.77
N ASP A 126 0.24 14.28 -5.97
CA ASP A 126 -1.12 14.59 -6.48
C ASP A 126 -1.95 13.33 -6.77
N ASP A 127 -1.27 12.21 -7.07
CA ASP A 127 -1.88 10.90 -7.24
C ASP A 127 -2.00 10.20 -5.88
N TYR A 128 -3.25 9.96 -5.47
CA TYR A 128 -3.58 9.31 -4.20
C TYR A 128 -2.88 7.95 -4.02
N ASN A 129 -3.01 7.05 -4.99
CA ASN A 129 -2.47 5.69 -4.90
C ASN A 129 -0.95 5.71 -4.93
N LYS A 130 -0.34 6.54 -5.79
CA LYS A 130 1.11 6.74 -5.84
C LYS A 130 1.65 7.26 -4.50
N GLY A 131 0.99 8.26 -3.91
CA GLY A 131 1.34 8.79 -2.61
C GLY A 131 1.27 7.74 -1.51
N LYS A 132 0.20 6.93 -1.48
CA LYS A 132 0.04 5.82 -0.53
C LYS A 132 1.10 4.73 -0.73
N ARG A 133 1.40 4.31 -1.97
CA ARG A 133 2.49 3.36 -2.28
C ARG A 133 3.84 3.87 -1.75
N HIS A 134 4.19 5.12 -2.04
CA HIS A 134 5.44 5.71 -1.59
C HIS A 134 5.53 5.83 -0.07
N ALA A 135 4.43 6.20 0.60
CA ALA A 135 4.35 6.19 2.05
C ALA A 135 4.58 4.78 2.61
N ALA A 136 3.89 3.77 2.07
CA ALA A 136 4.01 2.38 2.47
C ALA A 136 5.44 1.84 2.29
N TYR A 137 6.08 2.11 1.16
CA TYR A 137 7.48 1.71 0.93
C TYR A 137 8.42 2.31 1.98
N ARG A 138 8.30 3.60 2.28
CA ARG A 138 9.12 4.26 3.31
C ARG A 138 8.84 3.70 4.70
N GLN A 139 7.57 3.47 5.02
CA GLN A 139 7.13 2.95 6.30
C GLN A 139 7.64 1.53 6.55
N PHE A 140 7.57 0.66 5.54
CA PHE A 140 8.15 -0.69 5.61
C PHE A 140 9.66 -0.64 5.90
N ILE A 141 10.40 0.19 5.17
CA ILE A 141 11.85 0.32 5.35
C ILE A 141 12.19 0.81 6.76
N LEU A 142 11.48 1.82 7.25
CA LEU A 142 11.68 2.34 8.61
C LEU A 142 11.36 1.27 9.67
N TRP A 143 10.25 0.56 9.52
CA TRP A 143 9.85 -0.47 10.47
C TRP A 143 10.82 -1.66 10.47
N HIS A 144 11.25 -2.13 9.30
CA HIS A 144 12.05 -3.35 9.17
C HIS A 144 13.55 -3.13 9.37
N HIS A 145 14.08 -1.97 8.96
CA HIS A 145 15.51 -1.68 9.00
C HIS A 145 15.88 -0.50 9.89
N GLY A 146 14.90 0.19 10.48
CA GLY A 146 15.15 1.42 11.21
C GLY A 146 15.53 2.58 10.29
N ARG A 147 16.16 3.60 10.87
CA ARG A 147 16.64 4.77 10.14
C ARG A 147 17.84 4.40 9.27
N LEU A 148 17.70 4.54 7.95
CA LEU A 148 18.81 4.41 7.02
C LEU A 148 19.57 5.74 6.89
N GLY A 149 20.90 5.65 6.69
CA GLY A 149 21.76 6.78 6.37
C GLY A 149 21.51 7.32 4.95
N ILE A 150 22.07 8.50 4.66
CA ILE A 150 21.98 9.12 3.33
C ILE A 150 22.60 8.16 2.29
N GLY A 151 21.90 7.95 1.18
CA GLY A 151 22.36 7.06 0.10
C GLY A 151 22.21 5.57 0.41
N VAL A 152 21.78 5.16 1.60
CA VAL A 152 21.54 3.74 1.89
C VAL A 152 20.10 3.40 1.53
N ARG A 153 19.93 2.51 0.55
CA ARG A 153 18.62 1.99 0.13
C ARG A 153 18.58 0.48 0.31
N ARG A 154 17.45 -0.04 0.77
CA ARG A 154 17.19 -1.48 0.89
C ARG A 154 16.03 -1.86 -0.01
N VAL A 155 16.09 -3.09 -0.54
CA VAL A 155 15.03 -3.66 -1.36
C VAL A 155 13.94 -4.22 -0.45
N ILE A 156 12.70 -3.91 -0.78
CA ILE A 156 11.53 -4.50 -0.10
C ILE A 156 11.25 -5.86 -0.76
N PRO A 157 10.97 -6.93 0.00
CA PRO A 157 10.64 -8.22 -0.58
C PRO A 157 9.44 -8.16 -1.54
N SER A 158 9.48 -8.95 -2.60
CA SER A 158 8.44 -8.98 -3.65
C SER A 158 7.03 -9.20 -3.10
N CYS A 159 6.85 -10.15 -2.16
CA CYS A 159 5.55 -10.39 -1.53
C CYS A 159 4.97 -9.14 -0.86
N CYS A 160 5.81 -8.31 -0.23
CA CYS A 160 5.39 -7.07 0.42
C CYS A 160 5.14 -5.96 -0.61
N VAL A 161 5.98 -5.84 -1.64
CA VAL A 161 5.79 -4.86 -2.72
C VAL A 161 4.47 -5.10 -3.45
N TRP A 162 4.19 -6.35 -3.81
CA TRP A 162 2.95 -6.72 -4.49
C TRP A 162 1.72 -6.50 -3.61
N ALA A 163 1.77 -6.85 -2.32
CA ALA A 163 0.67 -6.54 -1.41
C ALA A 163 0.37 -5.02 -1.33
N ILE A 164 1.39 -4.18 -1.36
CA ILE A 164 1.23 -2.71 -1.40
C ILE A 164 0.63 -2.26 -2.74
N ARG A 165 1.10 -2.83 -3.86
CA ARG A 165 0.61 -2.48 -5.20
C ARG A 165 -0.82 -2.95 -5.43
N ASP A 166 -1.20 -4.11 -4.91
CA ASP A 166 -2.57 -4.63 -4.97
C ASP A 166 -3.52 -3.72 -4.20
N LYS A 167 -3.10 -3.20 -3.04
CA LYS A 167 -3.91 -2.28 -2.24
C LYS A 167 -4.02 -0.88 -2.86
N PHE A 168 -2.93 -0.39 -3.43
CA PHE A 168 -2.85 0.94 -4.03
C PHE A 168 -2.38 0.79 -5.49
N PRO A 169 -3.26 0.38 -6.41
CA PRO A 169 -2.89 0.05 -7.78
C PRO A 169 -2.46 1.27 -8.59
N ASP A 170 -1.64 1.03 -9.60
CA ASP A 170 -1.38 2.00 -10.66
C ASP A 170 -2.28 1.66 -11.85
N GLN A 171 -3.07 2.63 -12.32
CA GLN A 171 -4.06 2.42 -13.38
C GLN A 171 -3.46 1.82 -14.67
N PHE A 172 -2.20 2.14 -14.98
CA PHE A 172 -1.50 1.65 -16.16
C PHE A 172 -0.50 0.53 -15.84
N GLY A 173 -0.44 0.08 -14.59
CA GLY A 173 0.54 -0.91 -14.13
C GLY A 173 1.99 -0.42 -14.24
N GLN A 174 2.20 0.90 -14.35
CA GLN A 174 3.52 1.49 -14.58
C GLN A 174 4.23 1.74 -13.25
N TYR A 175 4.89 0.70 -12.76
CA TYR A 175 5.69 0.80 -11.54
C TYR A 175 7.15 1.13 -11.88
N HIS A 176 7.65 2.23 -11.31
CA HIS A 176 9.09 2.45 -11.26
C HIS A 176 9.71 1.48 -10.25
N GLY A 177 10.68 0.69 -10.72
CA GLY A 177 11.42 -0.26 -9.90
C GLY A 177 12.43 0.41 -8.96
N PHE A 178 13.16 -0.42 -8.24
CA PHE A 178 14.21 0.01 -7.32
C PHE A 178 15.29 0.83 -8.03
N VAL A 179 15.42 2.09 -7.62
CA VAL A 179 16.49 2.97 -8.10
C VAL A 179 17.64 2.90 -7.09
N PRO A 180 18.81 2.33 -7.44
CA PRO A 180 19.97 2.37 -6.55
C PRO A 180 20.40 3.83 -6.30
N SER A 181 21.01 4.08 -5.15
CA SER A 181 21.57 5.40 -4.88
C SER A 181 22.70 5.68 -5.86
N ARG A 182 22.73 6.89 -6.44
CA ARG A 182 23.81 7.34 -7.33
C ARG A 182 25.10 7.75 -6.60
N LEU A 183 25.13 7.61 -5.27
CA LEU A 183 26.31 7.84 -4.45
C LEU A 183 26.95 6.49 -4.17
N GLY A 184 27.83 6.10 -5.08
CA GLY A 184 28.74 4.95 -5.04
C GLY A 184 29.91 5.26 -5.94
#